data_AF-A0ABD0R2Q5-F1
#
_entry.id   AF-A0ABD0R2Q5-F1
#
_cell.length_a   1.000
_cell.length_b   1.000
_cell.length_c   1.000
_cell.angle_alpha   90.00
_cell.angle_beta   90.00
_cell.angle_gamma   90.00
#
_symmetry.space_group_name_H-M   'P 1'
#
loop_
_entity.id
_entity.type
_entity.pdbx_description
1 polymer ?
#
loop_
_entity_poly.entity_id
_entity_poly.type
_entity_poly.pdbx_seq_one_letter_code
_entity_poly.pdbx_strand_id
1 'polypeptide(L)' 'FITFEDFRQTLKLLSAYLKMEISDEVINELVISTDTNNDGSIDIDEFMEAFRLVDKSRLER' A
#
# COMPACT_ATOMS: atom_id res chain seq x y z
N PHE A 1 -12.50 6.42 0.14
CA PHE A 1 -12.01 6.02 1.47
C PHE A 1 -11.94 4.51 1.50
N ILE A 2 -10.73 3.98 1.55
CA ILE A 2 -10.42 2.57 1.74
C ILE A 2 -10.02 2.43 3.20
N THR A 3 -10.60 1.50 3.95
CA THR A 3 -10.17 1.30 5.33
C THR A 3 -8.85 0.54 5.36
N PHE A 4 -8.13 0.61 6.49
CA PHE A 4 -6.92 -0.20 6.67
C PHE A 4 -7.20 -1.70 6.52
N GLU A 5 -8.38 -2.17 6.96
CA GLU A 5 -8.77 -3.57 6.82
C GLU A 5 -8.94 -3.96 5.34
N ASP A 6 -9.63 -3.14 4.56
CA ASP A 6 -9.81 -3.35 3.11
C ASP A 6 -8.46 -3.38 2.38
N PHE A 7 -7.58 -2.44 2.72
CA PHE A 7 -6.26 -2.35 2.11
C PHE A 7 -5.38 -3.57 2.45
N ARG A 8 -5.37 -3.99 3.72
CA ARG A 8 -4.69 -5.22 4.17
C ARG A 8 -5.21 -6.46 3.46
N GLN A 9 -6.53 -6.61 3.35
CA GLN A 9 -7.12 -7.76 2.70
C GLN A 9 -6.73 -7.81 1.21
N THR A 10 -6.71 -6.66 0.54
CA THR A 10 -6.27 -6.55 -0.85
C THR A 10 -4.81 -6.97 -1.01
N LEU A 11 -3.91 -6.52 -0.12
CA LEU A 11 -2.49 -6.91 -0.14
C LEU A 11 -2.29 -8.40 0.11
N LYS A 12 -3.08 -9.02 1.01
CA LYS A 12 -3.06 -10.48 1.25
C LYS A 12 -3.55 -11.28 0.05
N LEU A 13 -4.58 -10.81 -0.65
CA LEU A 13 -5.07 -11.44 -1.88
C LEU A 13 -4.03 -11.33 -3.00
N LEU A 14 -3.39 -10.17 -3.13
CA LEU A 14 -2.35 -9.95 -4.12
C LEU A 14 -1.10 -10.80 -3.84
N SER A 15 -0.67 -10.91 -2.59
CA SER A 15 0.49 -11.72 -2.19
C SER A 15 0.25 -13.21 -2.51
N ALA A 16 -0.94 -13.73 -2.20
CA ALA A 16 -1.35 -15.08 -2.55
C ALA A 16 -1.38 -15.30 -4.07
N TYR A 17 -1.91 -14.34 -4.83
CA TYR A 17 -1.97 -14.41 -6.28
C TYR A 17 -0.57 -14.42 -6.92
N LEU A 18 0.33 -13.56 -6.44
CA LEU A 18 1.71 -13.44 -6.91
C LEU A 18 2.63 -14.54 -6.35
N LYS A 19 2.12 -15.41 -5.46
CA LYS A 19 2.90 -16.41 -4.71
C LYS A 19 4.10 -15.79 -3.99
N MET A 20 3.90 -14.59 -3.46
CA MET A 20 4.87 -13.86 -2.67
C MET A 20 4.46 -13.93 -1.20
N GLU A 21 5.39 -14.30 -0.33
CA GLU A 21 5.18 -14.15 1.11
C GLU A 21 5.43 -12.70 1.50
N ILE A 22 4.38 -12.02 1.96
CA ILE A 22 4.46 -10.69 2.56
C ILE A 22 3.99 -10.83 4.00
N SER A 23 4.91 -10.62 4.95
CA SER A 23 4.60 -10.70 6.38
C SER A 23 3.60 -9.61 6.78
N ASP A 24 2.78 -9.88 7.80
CA ASP A 24 1.85 -8.90 8.36
C ASP A 24 2.55 -7.61 8.83
N GLU A 25 3.81 -7.69 9.25
CA GLU A 25 4.65 -6.52 9.59
C GLU A 25 4.89 -5.63 8.37
N VAL A 26 5.23 -6.22 7.22
CA VAL A 26 5.45 -5.47 5.97
C VAL A 26 4.14 -4.87 5.47
N ILE A 27 3.04 -5.60 5.59
CA ILE A 27 1.71 -5.09 5.27
C ILE A 27 1.36 -3.90 6.18
N ASN A 28 1.68 -3.98 7.48
CA ASN A 28 1.45 -2.91 8.44
C ASN A 28 2.26 -1.66 8.07
N GLU A 29 3.55 -1.81 7.78
CA GLU A 29 4.42 -0.72 7.33
C GLU A 29 3.91 -0.08 6.02
N LEU A 30 3.41 -0.89 5.08
CA LEU A 30 2.82 -0.39 3.82
C LEU A 30 1.54 0.42 4.07
N VAL A 31 0.66 -0.06 4.95
CA VAL A 31 -0.57 0.64 5.32
C VAL A 31 -0.23 1.99 5.97
N ILE A 32 0.69 2.00 6.95
CA ILE A 32 1.09 3.21 7.68
C ILE A 32 1.80 4.21 6.77
N SER A 33 2.66 3.74 5.86
CA SER A 33 3.37 4.62 4.92
C SER A 33 2.48 5.18 3.81
N THR A 34 1.32 4.56 3.55
CA THR A 34 0.34 5.04 2.56
C THR A 34 -0.59 6.10 3.15
N ASP A 35 -0.96 5.99 4.42
CA ASP A 35 -1.76 6.98 5.16
C ASP A 35 -0.90 8.19 5.57
N THR A 36 -0.72 9.11 4.62
CA THR A 36 0.14 10.29 4.81
C THR A 36 -0.45 11.31 5.77
N ASN A 37 -1.78 11.40 5.83
CA ASN A 37 -2.48 12.35 6.69
C ASN A 37 -2.79 11.78 8.10
N ASN A 38 -2.54 10.48 8.30
CA ASN A 38 -2.73 9.73 9.54
C ASN A 38 -4.18 9.73 10.04
N ASP A 39 -5.15 9.71 9.13
CA ASP A 39 -6.58 9.66 9.47
C ASP A 39 -7.12 8.24 9.72
N GLY A 40 -6.28 7.22 9.53
CA GLY A 40 -6.64 5.82 9.72
C GLY A 40 -7.40 5.22 8.53
N SER A 41 -7.44 5.93 7.41
CA SER A 41 -7.99 5.48 6.14
C SER A 41 -7.02 5.81 5.01
N ILE A 42 -7.33 5.33 3.80
CA ILE A 42 -6.58 5.67 2.60
C ILE A 42 -7.56 6.32 1.64
N ASP A 43 -7.35 7.59 1.34
CA ASP A 43 -8.07 8.30 0.30
C ASP A 43 -7.42 8.12 -1.09
N ILE A 44 -8.08 8.65 -2.13
CA ILE A 44 -7.61 8.45 -3.51
C ILE A 44 -6.33 9.25 -3.82
N ASP A 45 -6.13 10.40 -3.19
CA ASP A 45 -4.92 11.20 -3.37
C ASP A 45 -3.73 10.48 -2.73
N GLU A 46 -3.91 9.92 -1.54
CA GLU A 46 -2.91 9.10 -0.84
C GLU A 46 -2.54 7.84 -1.61
N PHE A 47 -3.54 7.13 -2.13
CA PHE A 47 -3.31 5.99 -3.00
C PHE A 47 -2.47 6.41 -4.22
N MET A 48 -2.86 7.46 -4.93
CA MET A 48 -2.14 7.94 -6.13
C MET A 48 -0.71 8.39 -5.82
N GLU A 49 -0.47 9.03 -4.67
CA GLU A 49 0.86 9.40 -4.21
C GLU A 49 1.74 8.16 -3.95
N ALA A 50 1.20 7.13 -3.30
CA ALA A 50 1.88 5.87 -3.05
C ALA A 50 2.29 5.15 -4.36
N PHE A 51 1.44 5.17 -5.39
CA PHE A 51 1.80 4.61 -6.71
C PHE A 51 2.80 5.49 -7.47
N ARG A 52 2.75 6.82 -7.31
CA ARG A 52 3.72 7.75 -7.92
C ARG A 52 5.13 7.53 -7.37
N LEU A 53 5.27 7.18 -6.09
CA LEU A 53 6.56 6.81 -5.49
C LEU A 53 7.18 5.57 -6.16
N VAL A 54 6.37 4.60 -6.58
CA VAL A 54 6.84 3.39 -7.27
C VAL A 54 7.44 3.72 -8.65
N ASP A 55 6.88 4.70 -9.36
CA ASP A 55 7.31 5.10 -10.72
C ASP A 55 8.62 5.91 -10.74
N LYS A 56 8.87 6.75 -9.72
CA LYS A 56 10.11 7.54 -9.64
C LYS A 56 11.38 6.71 -9.51
N SER A 57 11.29 5.47 -9.01
CA SER A 57 12.43 4.55 -8.97
C SER A 57 12.88 4.05 -10.37
N ARG A 58 12.06 4.26 -11.40
CA ARG A 58 12.31 3.79 -12.78
C ARG A 58 12.71 4.88 -13.77
N LEU A 59 12.68 6.16 -13.37
CA LEU A 59 13.02 7.30 -14.23
C LEU A 59 14.49 7.74 -14.13
N GLU A 60 15.31 7.06 -13.31
CA GLU A 60 16.77 7.25 -13.23
C GLU A 60 17.56 6.05 -13.81
N ARG A 61 17.13 5.51 -14.95
CA ARG A 61 17.91 4.52 -15.74
C ARG A 61 17.96 4.86 -17.21
#